data_AF-A0A842RQL1-F1
#
_entry.id   AF-A0A842RQL1-F1
#
_cell.length_a   1.000
_cell.length_b   1.000
_cell.length_c   1.000
_cell.angle_alpha   90.00
_cell.angle_beta   90.00
_cell.angle_gamma   90.00
#
_symmetry.space_group_name_H-M   'P 1'
#
loop_
_entity.id
_entity.type
_entity.pdbx_description
1 polymer ?
#
loop_
_entity_poly.entity_id
_entity_poly.type
_entity_poly.pdbx_seq_one_letter_code
_entity_poly.pdbx_strand_id
1 'polypeptide(L)'
;MWDKIQQLRELIKPLNTFKRRKCWRCGKDLNIYDFLSDNVEYSAKRILGLWQSSMLEFHCCECFKFLKGGELQLIERILNTRKCTYCNEDIDLYSYSKLNNYLKIYELKDIWLNRKSEVFCNSICRKKYYRDLGQSSIRLK
;
A
#
# COMPACT_ATOMS: atom_id res chain seq x y z
N MET A 1 14.08 -12.10 -5.65
CA MET A 1 14.05 -11.78 -4.20
C MET A 1 15.33 -12.22 -3.51
N TRP A 2 15.73 -13.49 -3.67
CA TRP A 2 16.94 -14.05 -3.08
C TRP A 2 18.22 -13.21 -3.36
N ASP A 3 18.41 -12.75 -4.59
CA ASP A 3 19.59 -11.94 -4.96
C ASP A 3 19.69 -10.63 -4.18
N LYS A 4 18.55 -9.96 -3.95
CA LYS A 4 18.49 -8.72 -3.15
C LYS A 4 18.83 -8.99 -1.68
N ILE A 5 18.44 -10.15 -1.15
CA ILE A 5 18.78 -10.55 0.22
C ILE A 5 20.30 -10.75 0.34
N GLN A 6 20.93 -11.44 -0.61
CA GLN A 6 22.39 -11.59 -0.58
C GLN A 6 23.14 -10.29 -0.75
N GLN A 7 22.74 -9.46 -1.70
CA GLN A 7 23.33 -8.12 -1.86
C GLN A 7 23.23 -7.33 -0.56
N LEU A 8 22.09 -7.39 0.13
CA LEU A 8 21.91 -6.71 1.41
C LEU A 8 22.84 -7.29 2.49
N ARG A 9 23.01 -8.61 2.56
CA ARG A 9 23.95 -9.26 3.50
C ARG A 9 25.38 -8.80 3.29
N GLU A 10 25.85 -8.80 2.04
CA GLU A 10 27.20 -8.35 1.68
C GLU A 10 27.40 -6.86 2.00
N LEU A 11 26.36 -6.03 1.86
CA LEU A 11 26.43 -4.62 2.25
C LEU A 11 26.44 -4.41 3.77
N ILE A 12 25.80 -5.29 4.54
CA ILE A 12 25.74 -5.19 6.01
C ILE A 12 27.02 -5.71 6.65
N LYS A 13 27.60 -6.79 6.13
CA LYS A 13 28.77 -7.48 6.69
C LYS A 13 29.95 -6.57 7.07
N PRO A 14 30.35 -5.56 6.26
CA PRO A 14 31.45 -4.67 6.63
C PRO A 14 31.03 -3.52 7.58
N LEU A 15 29.75 -3.37 7.92
CA LEU A 15 29.27 -2.27 8.75
C LEU A 15 29.38 -2.60 10.25
N ASN A 16 30.39 -2.02 10.90
CA ASN A 16 30.54 -2.08 12.35
C ASN A 16 29.41 -1.36 13.11
N THR A 17 28.65 -0.50 12.43
CA THR A 17 27.63 0.38 13.02
C THR A 17 26.21 0.03 12.56
N PHE A 18 25.95 -1.23 12.20
CA PHE A 18 24.61 -1.65 11.77
C PHE A 18 23.56 -1.45 12.88
N LYS A 19 22.69 -0.45 12.72
CA LYS A 19 21.61 -0.17 13.66
C LYS A 19 20.61 -1.32 13.73
N ARG A 20 20.40 -1.85 14.94
CA ARG A 20 19.21 -2.65 15.27
C ARG A 20 18.02 -1.71 15.38
N ARG A 21 16.87 -2.12 14.84
CA ARG A 21 15.64 -1.34 14.89
C ARG A 21 14.59 -2.09 15.70
N LYS A 22 13.80 -1.30 16.42
CA LYS A 22 12.61 -1.75 17.12
C LYS A 22 11.40 -1.01 16.59
N CYS A 23 10.24 -1.62 16.68
CA CYS A 23 8.98 -0.95 16.40
C CYS A 23 8.85 0.24 17.35
N TRP A 24 8.64 1.43 16.79
CA TRP A 24 8.47 2.66 17.53
C TRP A 24 7.34 2.58 18.57
N ARG A 25 6.24 1.89 18.22
CA ARG A 25 5.05 1.78 19.07
C ARG A 25 5.12 0.68 20.13
N CYS A 26 5.54 -0.54 19.78
CA CYS A 26 5.49 -1.69 20.70
C CYS A 26 6.86 -2.22 21.14
N GLY A 27 7.95 -1.64 20.66
CA GLY A 27 9.32 -2.06 21.03
C GLY A 27 9.78 -3.40 20.45
N LYS A 28 8.94 -4.11 19.69
CA LYS A 28 9.29 -5.39 19.04
C LYS A 28 10.51 -5.22 18.12
N ASP A 29 11.49 -6.11 18.23
CA ASP A 29 12.64 -6.11 17.32
C ASP A 29 12.20 -6.32 15.87
N LEU A 30 12.78 -5.54 14.96
CA LEU A 30 12.46 -5.56 13.54
C LEU A 30 13.60 -6.18 12.75
N ASN A 31 13.21 -6.86 11.68
CA ASN A 31 14.13 -7.51 10.76
C ASN A 31 14.20 -6.72 9.44
N ILE A 32 15.41 -6.35 9.02
CA ILE A 32 15.62 -5.63 7.77
C ILE A 32 15.20 -6.44 6.54
N TYR A 33 15.21 -7.77 6.61
CA TYR A 33 14.76 -8.63 5.51
C TYR A 33 13.25 -8.59 5.32
N ASP A 34 12.49 -8.41 6.40
CA ASP A 34 11.04 -8.20 6.33
C ASP A 34 10.76 -6.83 5.70
N PHE A 35 11.50 -5.80 6.14
CA PHE A 35 11.41 -4.46 5.55
C PHE A 35 11.77 -4.44 4.05
N LEU A 36 12.79 -5.18 3.63
CA LEU A 36 13.13 -5.39 2.22
C LEU A 36 11.99 -6.08 1.45
N SER A 37 11.36 -7.09 2.06
CA SER A 37 10.28 -7.86 1.44
C SER A 37 8.99 -7.04 1.28
N ASP A 38 8.74 -6.08 2.16
CA ASP A 38 7.62 -5.14 2.04
C ASP A 38 7.90 -3.99 1.03
N ASN A 39 9.15 -3.81 0.63
CA ASN A 39 9.65 -2.68 -0.18
C ASN A 39 10.46 -3.18 -1.38
N VAL A 40 9.92 -4.19 -2.08
CA VAL A 40 10.60 -4.92 -3.16
C VAL A 40 11.00 -4.05 -4.34
N GLU A 41 10.40 -2.86 -4.52
CA GLU A 41 10.75 -1.92 -5.58
C GLU A 41 12.14 -1.30 -5.39
N TYR A 42 12.62 -1.20 -4.15
CA TYR A 42 13.89 -0.56 -3.85
C TYR A 42 15.08 -1.51 -4.02
N SER A 43 16.27 -0.94 -4.27
CA SER A 43 17.53 -1.68 -4.29
C SER A 43 17.99 -2.01 -2.86
N ALA A 44 18.81 -3.05 -2.71
CA ALA A 44 19.39 -3.42 -1.41
C ALA A 44 20.13 -2.24 -0.74
N LYS A 45 20.90 -1.48 -1.53
CA LYS A 45 21.60 -0.27 -1.06
C LYS A 45 20.64 0.80 -0.55
N ARG A 46 19.51 1.02 -1.24
CA ARG A 46 18.50 2.00 -0.80
C ARG A 46 17.82 1.55 0.49
N ILE A 47 17.47 0.26 0.60
CA ILE A 47 16.89 -0.32 1.82
C ILE A 47 17.81 -0.15 3.01
N LEU A 48 19.11 -0.45 2.84
CA LEU A 48 20.09 -0.24 3.90
C LEU A 48 20.20 1.24 4.30
N GLY A 49 20.23 2.16 3.32
CA GLY A 49 20.24 3.59 3.59
C GLY A 49 19.03 4.07 4.39
N LEU A 50 17.83 3.62 4.02
CA LEU A 50 16.60 3.90 4.76
C LEU A 50 16.67 3.31 6.18
N TRP A 51 17.10 2.05 6.30
CA TRP A 51 17.24 1.37 7.59
C TRP A 51 18.20 2.07 8.55
N GLN A 52 19.28 2.68 8.05
CA GLN A 52 20.25 3.42 8.85
C GLN A 52 19.82 4.86 9.17
N SER A 53 18.78 5.40 8.52
CA SER A 53 18.32 6.79 8.66
C SER A 53 17.78 7.11 10.06
N SER A 54 18.29 8.15 10.71
CA SER A 54 17.75 8.62 12.01
C SER A 54 16.36 9.26 11.90
N MET A 55 15.93 9.63 10.69
CA MET A 55 14.67 10.36 10.47
C MET A 55 13.45 9.45 10.32
N LEU A 56 13.63 8.12 10.28
CA LEU A 56 12.55 7.18 10.03
C LEU A 56 12.15 6.41 11.28
N GLU A 57 10.85 6.44 11.56
CA GLU A 57 10.18 5.57 12.51
C GLU A 57 9.77 4.27 11.82
N PHE A 58 10.13 3.14 12.42
CA PHE A 58 9.77 1.83 11.89
C PHE A 58 8.67 1.22 12.72
N HIS A 59 7.70 0.60 12.05
CA HIS A 59 6.56 -0.05 12.69
C HIS A 59 6.53 -1.52 12.30
N CYS A 60 6.26 -2.41 13.26
CA CYS A 60 5.97 -3.81 12.93
C CYS A 60 4.65 -3.89 12.16
N CYS A 61 4.43 -4.99 11.44
CA CYS A 61 3.25 -5.16 10.59
C CYS A 61 1.92 -4.93 11.33
N GLU A 62 1.81 -5.33 12.60
CA GLU A 62 0.61 -5.11 13.42
C GLU A 62 0.40 -3.63 13.73
N CYS A 63 1.44 -2.94 14.23
CA CYS A 63 1.37 -1.51 14.51
C CYS A 63 1.11 -0.69 13.26
N PHE A 64 1.68 -1.10 12.12
CA PHE A 64 1.42 -0.49 10.83
C PHE A 64 -0.04 -0.68 10.36
N LYS A 65 -0.65 -1.85 10.57
CA LYS A 65 -2.08 -2.06 10.29
C LYS A 65 -2.96 -1.09 11.08
N PHE A 66 -2.64 -0.84 12.34
CA PHE A 66 -3.37 0.15 13.16
C PHE A 66 -3.19 1.58 12.65
N LEU A 67 -1.98 1.98 12.24
CA LEU A 67 -1.73 3.29 11.63
C LEU A 67 -2.55 3.45 10.35
N LYS A 68 -2.51 2.46 9.46
CA LYS A 68 -3.31 2.44 8.22
C LYS A 68 -4.80 2.55 8.54
N GLY A 69 -5.28 1.88 9.59
CA GLY A 69 -6.67 2.02 10.07
C GLY A 69 -7.01 3.44 10.51
N GLY A 70 -6.14 4.10 11.27
CA GLY A 70 -6.32 5.50 11.68
C GLY A 70 -6.37 6.46 10.50
N GLU A 71 -5.49 6.29 9.51
CA GLU A 71 -5.52 7.10 8.29
C GLU A 71 -6.78 6.84 7.45
N LEU A 72 -7.24 5.60 7.36
CA LEU A 72 -8.51 5.27 6.70
C LEU A 72 -9.69 5.95 7.41
N GLN A 73 -9.73 5.97 8.75
CA GLN A 73 -10.76 6.69 9.50
C GLN A 73 -10.76 8.20 9.20
N LEU A 74 -9.59 8.81 9.00
CA LEU A 74 -9.51 10.23 8.61
C LEU A 74 -10.11 10.47 7.22
N ILE A 75 -9.88 9.57 6.27
CA ILE A 75 -10.47 9.65 4.92
C ILE A 75 -11.99 9.38 4.98
N GLU A 76 -12.41 8.38 5.76
CA GLU A 76 -13.82 8.00 5.95
C GLU A 76 -14.65 9.16 6.53
N ARG A 77 -14.09 9.93 7.47
CA ARG A 77 -14.72 11.15 8.00
C ARG A 77 -15.01 12.21 6.93
N ILE A 78 -14.25 12.23 5.84
CA ILE A 78 -14.46 13.16 4.71
C ILE A 78 -15.49 12.58 3.74
N LEU A 79 -15.33 11.31 3.38
CA LEU A 79 -16.22 10.62 2.45
C LEU A 79 -16.38 9.16 2.88
N ASN A 80 -17.48 8.87 3.56
CA ASN A 80 -17.75 7.57 4.16
C ASN A 80 -18.01 6.49 3.09
N THR A 81 -18.91 6.79 2.15
CA THR A 81 -19.34 5.85 1.12
C THR A 81 -19.23 6.45 -0.28
N ARG A 82 -19.05 5.57 -1.27
CA ARG A 82 -19.11 5.88 -2.70
C ARG A 82 -19.95 4.87 -3.44
N LYS A 83 -20.53 5.28 -4.56
CA LYS A 83 -21.26 4.38 -5.46
C LYS A 83 -20.31 3.65 -6.40
N CYS A 84 -20.52 2.36 -6.58
CA CYS A 84 -19.84 1.56 -7.60
C CYS A 84 -20.12 2.15 -8.99
N THR A 85 -19.07 2.41 -9.76
CA THR A 85 -19.17 2.96 -11.11
C THR A 85 -19.99 2.08 -12.06
N TYR A 86 -20.05 0.76 -11.82
CA TYR A 86 -20.80 -0.16 -12.67
C TYR A 86 -22.22 -0.46 -12.17
N CYS A 87 -22.36 -0.97 -10.94
CA CYS A 87 -23.64 -1.47 -10.43
C CYS A 87 -24.37 -0.48 -9.51
N ASN A 88 -23.79 0.70 -9.24
CA ASN A 88 -24.36 1.74 -8.37
C ASN A 88 -24.66 1.31 -6.92
N GLU A 89 -24.11 0.18 -6.47
CA GLU A 89 -24.16 -0.24 -5.08
C GLU A 89 -23.26 0.65 -4.21
N ASP A 90 -23.62 0.81 -2.94
CA ASP A 90 -22.78 1.52 -1.97
C ASP A 90 -21.53 0.71 -1.64
N ILE A 91 -20.40 1.42 -1.58
CA ILE A 91 -19.08 0.90 -1.23
C ILE A 91 -18.59 1.75 -0.06
N ASP A 92 -18.25 1.12 1.05
CA ASP A 92 -17.52 1.77 2.13
C ASP A 92 -16.01 1.74 1.88
N LEU A 93 -15.29 2.73 2.42
CA LEU A 93 -13.85 2.87 2.22
C LEU A 93 -13.08 1.63 2.71
N TYR A 94 -13.53 1.00 3.81
CA TYR A 94 -12.82 -0.13 4.39
C TYR A 94 -12.87 -1.35 3.45
N SER A 95 -14.05 -1.72 2.97
CA SER A 95 -14.26 -2.78 1.98
C SER A 95 -13.46 -2.51 0.70
N TYR A 96 -13.48 -1.26 0.21
CA TYR A 96 -12.69 -0.87 -0.96
C TYR A 96 -11.18 -1.01 -0.71
N SER A 97 -10.67 -0.55 0.43
CA SER A 97 -9.24 -0.65 0.79
C SER A 97 -8.77 -2.09 0.91
N LYS A 98 -9.64 -3.00 1.38
CA LYS A 98 -9.34 -4.43 1.50
C LYS A 98 -9.23 -5.11 0.13
N LEU A 99 -10.12 -4.76 -0.80
CA LEU A 99 -10.08 -5.27 -2.18
C LEU A 99 -8.89 -4.72 -2.97
N ASN A 100 -8.42 -3.53 -2.61
CA ASN A 100 -7.28 -2.85 -3.25
C ASN A 100 -6.10 -2.73 -2.28
N ASN A 101 -5.77 -3.82 -1.59
CA ASN A 101 -4.74 -3.84 -0.55
C ASN A 101 -3.32 -3.51 -1.06
N TYR A 102 -3.11 -3.59 -2.37
CA TYR A 102 -1.89 -3.21 -3.07
C TYR A 102 -1.66 -1.68 -3.12
N LEU A 103 -2.70 -0.87 -2.90
CA LEU A 103 -2.59 0.58 -2.87
C LEU A 103 -2.01 1.07 -1.55
N LYS A 104 -1.08 2.02 -1.65
CA LYS A 104 -0.58 2.82 -0.52
C LYS A 104 -1.68 3.76 -0.05
N ILE A 105 -1.60 4.22 1.21
CA ILE A 105 -2.66 5.01 1.84
C ILE A 105 -2.91 6.35 1.12
N TYR A 106 -1.86 6.99 0.60
CA TYR A 106 -1.99 8.22 -0.17
C TYR A 106 -2.68 7.98 -1.52
N GLU A 107 -2.43 6.85 -2.18
CA GLU A 107 -3.11 6.47 -3.42
C GLU A 107 -4.59 6.18 -3.18
N LEU A 108 -4.90 5.48 -2.08
CA LEU A 108 -6.29 5.26 -1.63
C LEU A 108 -6.99 6.60 -1.38
N LYS A 109 -6.34 7.54 -0.69
CA LYS A 109 -6.87 8.87 -0.44
C LYS A 109 -7.17 9.62 -1.75
N ASP A 110 -6.22 9.65 -2.67
CA ASP A 110 -6.34 10.37 -3.94
C ASP A 110 -7.45 9.80 -4.81
N ILE A 111 -7.54 8.46 -4.91
CA ILE A 111 -8.61 7.81 -5.67
C ILE A 111 -9.96 8.01 -4.98
N TRP A 112 -10.04 7.77 -3.67
CA TRP A 112 -11.30 7.78 -2.95
C TRP A 112 -11.91 9.17 -2.86
N LEU A 113 -11.13 10.20 -2.52
CA LEU A 113 -11.63 11.57 -2.40
C LEU A 113 -11.86 12.25 -3.75
N ASN A 114 -11.28 11.74 -4.84
CA ASN A 114 -11.59 12.21 -6.18
C ASN A 114 -12.88 11.56 -6.72
N ARG A 115 -13.97 12.35 -6.74
CA ARG A 115 -15.28 11.91 -7.24
C ARG A 115 -15.30 11.52 -8.72
N LYS A 116 -14.32 11.94 -9.51
CA LYS A 116 -14.20 11.55 -10.93
C LYS A 116 -13.52 10.18 -11.12
N SER A 117 -12.79 9.70 -10.12
CA SER A 117 -12.12 8.41 -10.20
C SER A 117 -13.12 7.26 -10.21
N GLU A 118 -12.87 6.26 -11.05
CA GLU A 118 -13.68 5.05 -11.12
C GLU A 118 -13.43 4.17 -9.88
N VAL A 119 -14.50 3.72 -9.23
CA VAL A 119 -14.43 2.83 -8.06
C VAL A 119 -15.39 1.66 -8.26
N PHE A 120 -14.95 0.45 -7.90
CA PHE A 120 -15.72 -0.76 -8.16
C PHE A 120 -15.84 -1.59 -6.88
N CYS A 121 -17.03 -2.14 -6.63
CA CYS A 121 -17.30 -2.98 -5.46
C CYS A 121 -16.59 -4.34 -5.53
N ASN A 122 -16.17 -4.77 -6.72
CA ASN A 122 -15.38 -5.98 -6.94
C ASN A 122 -14.76 -6.02 -8.35
N SER A 123 -13.91 -7.02 -8.58
CA SER A 123 -13.22 -7.24 -9.86
C SER A 123 -14.16 -7.59 -11.01
N ILE A 124 -15.34 -8.15 -10.73
CA ILE A 124 -16.35 -8.50 -11.74
C ILE A 124 -16.94 -7.20 -12.32
N CYS A 125 -17.34 -6.25 -11.46
CA CYS A 125 -17.86 -4.95 -11.88
C CYS A 125 -16.82 -4.18 -12.71
N ARG A 126 -15.55 -4.18 -12.28
CA ARG A 126 -14.45 -3.57 -13.03
C ARG A 126 -14.32 -4.17 -14.43
N LYS A 127 -14.31 -5.51 -14.54
CA LYS A 127 -14.20 -6.21 -15.83
C LYS A 127 -15.39 -5.93 -16.75
N LYS A 128 -16.62 -5.95 -16.21
CA LYS A 128 -17.83 -5.67 -17.00
C LYS A 128 -17.82 -4.23 -17.52
N TYR A 129 -17.48 -3.25 -16.67
CA TYR A 129 -17.39 -1.85 -17.07
C TYR A 129 -16.46 -1.63 -18.27
N TYR A 130 -15.22 -2.14 -18.22
CA TYR A 130 -14.27 -1.97 -19.33
C TYR A 130 -14.64 -2.76 -20.59
N ARG A 131 -15.27 -3.93 -20.44
CA ARG A 131 -15.79 -4.68 -21.58
C ARG A 131 -16.91 -3.91 -22.29
N ASP A 132 -17.83 -3.34 -21.53
CA ASP A 132 -18.99 -2.65 -22.06
C ASP A 132 -18.57 -1.29 -22.70
N LEU A 133 -17.58 -0.59 -22.12
CA LEU A 133 -16.91 0.57 -22.74
C LEU A 133 -16.23 0.23 -24.07
N GLY A 134 -15.53 -0.91 -24.13
CA GLY A 134 -14.88 -1.39 -25.35
C GLY A 134 -15.88 -1.76 -26.46
N GLN A 135 -17.06 -2.26 -26.11
CA GLN A 135 -18.13 -2.53 -27.09
C GLN A 135 -18.84 -1.26 -27.56
N SER A 136 -18.96 -0.26 -26.67
CA SER A 136 -19.56 1.05 -26.98
C SER A 136 -18.73 1.84 -28.00
N SER A 137 -17.40 1.74 -27.92
CA SER A 137 -16.48 2.39 -28.85
C SER A 137 -16.37 1.71 -30.22
N ILE A 138 -16.80 0.44 -30.34
CA ILE A 138 -16.89 -0.29 -31.62
C ILE A 138 -18.21 0.02 -32.36
N ARG A 139 -19.29 0.34 -31.64
CA ARG A 139 -20.61 0.66 -32.25
C ARG A 139 -20.74 2.09 -32.78
N LEU A 140 -19.72 2.93 -32.60
CA LEU A 140 -19.67 4.31 -33.10
C LEU A 140 -18.80 4.47 -34.37
N LYS A 141 -18.52 3.38 -35.08
CA LYS A 141 -17.87 3.39 -36.40
C LYS A 141 -18.83 2.93 -37.48
#